data_AF-A0A961DSI0-F1
#
_entry.id   AF-A0A961DSI0-F1
#
_cell.length_a   1.000
_cell.length_b   1.000
_cell.length_c   1.000
_cell.angle_alpha   90.00
_cell.angle_beta   90.00
_cell.angle_gamma   90.00
#
_symmetry.space_group_name_H-M   'P 1'
#
loop_
_entity.id
_entity.type
_entity.pdbx_description
1 polymer ?
#
loop_
_entity_poly.entity_id
_entity_poly.type
_entity_poly.pdbx_seq_one_letter_code
_entity_poly.pdbx_strand_id
1 'polypeptide(L)'
;MPHKTPKLTHGQVAEQLRRADLDPADWDVAGIAARTNSWIADNHAELVDSEVATWTADLQAQHYDEFGALAAVDFYEQCVIETGPDSAPWQALQDRVEAGEFDTWEPVWSAPKPTAIQQNSAQEPRMDT
;
A
#
# COMPACT_ATOMS: atom_id res chain seq x y z
N MET A 1 0.38 -23.67 1.28
CA MET A 1 1.07 -22.90 2.35
C MET A 1 0.33 -21.59 2.46
N PRO A 2 -0.14 -21.14 3.64
CA PRO A 2 -0.65 -19.79 3.76
C PRO A 2 0.49 -18.83 3.41
N HIS A 3 0.31 -18.01 2.38
CA HIS A 3 1.29 -17.00 2.02
C HIS A 3 1.35 -16.00 3.19
N LYS A 4 2.53 -15.86 3.82
CA LYS A 4 2.71 -14.86 4.87
C LYS A 4 2.48 -13.49 4.24
N THR A 5 1.59 -12.70 4.83
CA THR A 5 1.43 -11.29 4.48
C THR A 5 2.78 -10.58 4.56
N PRO A 6 3.26 -9.97 3.46
CA PRO A 6 4.51 -9.21 3.49
C PRO A 6 4.32 -8.00 4.42
N LYS A 7 5.20 -7.85 5.42
CA LYS A 7 5.19 -6.72 6.37
C LYS A 7 6.30 -5.74 6.05
N LEU A 8 6.08 -4.47 6.35
CA LEU A 8 7.14 -3.46 6.35
C LEU A 8 7.87 -3.46 7.69
N THR A 9 9.19 -3.47 7.62
CA THR A 9 10.07 -3.29 8.78
C THR A 9 10.14 -1.81 9.18
N HIS A 10 10.57 -1.53 10.42
CA HIS A 10 10.80 -0.15 10.87
C HIS A 10 11.79 0.60 9.96
N GLY A 11 12.81 -0.09 9.45
CA GLY A 11 13.79 0.50 8.52
C GLY A 11 13.17 0.90 7.18
N GLN A 12 12.22 0.11 6.67
CA GLN A 12 11.47 0.47 5.45
C GLN A 12 10.53 1.63 5.69
N VAL A 13 9.87 1.70 6.85
CA VAL A 13 9.04 2.86 7.22
C VAL A 13 9.90 4.13 7.33
N ALA A 14 11.04 4.05 8.00
CA ALA A 14 11.99 5.16 8.08
C ALA A 14 12.53 5.58 6.69
N GLU A 15 12.65 4.65 5.74
CA GLU A 15 13.00 4.98 4.35
C GLU A 15 11.89 5.73 3.63
N GLN A 16 10.62 5.36 3.83
CA GLN A 16 9.51 6.12 3.25
C GLN A 16 9.46 7.54 3.83
N LEU A 17 9.62 7.71 5.14
CA LEU A 17 9.71 9.04 5.75
C LEU A 17 10.83 9.88 5.09
N ARG A 18 12.02 9.31 4.93
CA ARG A 18 13.15 9.99 4.27
C ARG A 18 12.89 10.28 2.80
N ARG A 19 12.18 9.41 2.08
CA ARG A 19 11.76 9.64 0.68
C ARG A 19 10.88 10.90 0.56
N ALA A 20 10.11 11.22 1.60
CA ALA A 20 9.33 12.45 1.70
C ALA A 20 10.06 13.59 2.42
N ASP A 21 11.39 13.55 2.53
CA ASP A 21 12.21 14.56 3.22
C ASP A 21 11.82 14.79 4.69
N LEU A 22 11.29 13.76 5.36
CA LEU A 22 11.00 13.78 6.80
C LEU A 22 12.14 13.11 7.57
N ASP A 23 12.54 13.68 8.71
CA ASP A 23 13.51 13.04 9.61
C ASP A 23 12.81 11.98 10.47
N PRO A 24 13.12 10.67 10.35
CA PRO A 24 12.49 9.64 11.17
C PRO A 24 12.66 9.83 12.69
N ALA A 25 13.63 10.64 13.15
CA ALA A 25 13.79 10.95 14.57
C ALA A 25 12.65 11.79 15.15
N ASP A 26 11.91 12.52 14.31
CA ASP A 26 10.79 13.38 14.73
C ASP A 26 9.45 12.62 14.80
N TRP A 27 9.43 11.34 14.39
CA TRP A 27 8.20 10.56 14.21
C TRP A 27 8.23 9.25 15.02
N ASP A 28 7.05 8.76 15.42
CA ASP A 28 6.92 7.43 16.02
C ASP A 28 6.98 6.33 14.95
N VAL A 29 8.19 6.01 14.49
CA VAL A 29 8.42 4.96 13.47
C VAL A 29 7.82 3.62 13.88
N ALA A 30 7.81 3.29 15.17
CA ALA A 30 7.26 2.03 15.65
C ALA A 30 5.73 2.01 15.57
N GLY A 31 5.07 3.09 15.99
CA GLY A 31 3.63 3.28 15.85
C GLY A 31 3.19 3.29 14.40
N ILE A 32 3.89 4.05 13.54
CA ILE A 32 3.61 4.12 12.10
C ILE A 32 3.73 2.72 11.48
N ALA A 33 4.78 1.96 11.82
CA ALA A 33 4.95 0.60 11.34
C ALA A 33 3.83 -0.34 11.83
N ALA A 34 3.37 -0.20 13.08
CA ALA A 34 2.27 -1.00 13.60
C ALA A 34 0.97 -0.71 12.84
N ARG A 35 0.64 0.57 12.64
CA ARG A 35 -0.57 0.99 11.91
C ARG A 35 -0.53 0.56 10.45
N THR A 36 0.59 0.82 9.76
CA THR A 36 0.80 0.44 8.36
C THR A 36 0.65 -1.07 8.17
N ASN A 37 1.25 -1.87 9.06
CA ASN A 37 1.15 -3.33 8.96
C ASN A 37 -0.22 -3.89 9.35
N SER A 38 -1.03 -3.15 10.12
CA SER A 38 -2.44 -3.51 10.36
C SER A 38 -3.23 -3.37 9.06
N TRP A 39 -3.11 -2.22 8.38
CA TRP A 39 -3.78 -2.00 7.10
C TRP A 39 -3.36 -3.03 6.05
N ILE A 40 -2.05 -3.27 5.91
CA ILE A 40 -1.55 -4.31 4.99
C ILE A 40 -2.15 -5.69 5.33
N ALA A 41 -2.37 -6.00 6.60
CA ALA A 41 -3.01 -7.26 6.99
C ALA A 41 -4.49 -7.29 6.59
N ASP A 42 -5.22 -6.18 6.73
CA ASP A 42 -6.61 -6.06 6.31
C ASP A 42 -6.73 -6.19 4.78
N ASN A 43 -5.95 -5.43 4.01
CA ASN A 43 -5.87 -5.56 2.55
C ASN A 43 -5.54 -6.99 2.11
N HIS A 44 -4.58 -7.63 2.78
CA HIS A 44 -4.24 -9.02 2.47
C HIS A 44 -5.36 -10.00 2.82
N ALA A 45 -6.14 -9.76 3.87
CA ALA A 45 -7.28 -10.59 4.23
C ALA A 45 -8.35 -10.55 3.11
N GLU A 46 -8.63 -9.36 2.57
CA GLU A 46 -9.54 -9.18 1.43
C GLU A 46 -9.06 -9.94 0.18
N LEU A 47 -7.75 -9.96 -0.09
CA LEU A 47 -7.20 -10.65 -1.26
C LEU A 47 -7.21 -12.18 -1.16
N VAL A 48 -7.15 -12.73 0.06
CA VAL A 48 -7.07 -14.19 0.28
C VAL A 48 -8.40 -14.80 0.69
N ASP A 49 -9.49 -14.02 0.68
CA ASP A 49 -10.82 -14.56 0.91
C ASP A 49 -11.11 -15.68 -0.10
N SER A 50 -11.65 -16.79 0.41
CA SER A 50 -11.97 -17.96 -0.41
C SER A 50 -12.99 -17.68 -1.52
N GLU A 51 -13.83 -16.67 -1.36
CA GLU A 51 -14.82 -16.26 -2.36
C GLU A 51 -14.13 -15.65 -3.59
N VAL A 52 -13.06 -14.86 -3.39
CA VAL A 52 -12.30 -14.22 -4.49
C VAL A 52 -11.76 -15.26 -5.47
N ALA A 53 -11.37 -16.43 -4.98
CA ALA A 53 -10.88 -17.53 -5.83
C ALA A 53 -11.97 -18.11 -6.77
N THR A 54 -13.24 -17.85 -6.49
CA THR A 54 -14.38 -18.31 -7.31
C THR A 54 -14.80 -17.28 -8.36
N TRP A 55 -14.32 -16.05 -8.26
CA TRP A 55 -14.66 -14.96 -9.17
C TRP A 55 -13.98 -15.10 -10.53
N THR A 56 -14.50 -14.37 -11.53
CA THR A 56 -13.86 -14.25 -12.85
C THR A 56 -12.51 -13.53 -12.73
N ALA A 57 -11.64 -13.74 -13.71
CA ALA A 57 -10.33 -13.08 -13.74
C ALA A 57 -10.44 -11.54 -13.72
N ASP A 58 -11.45 -10.98 -14.39
CA ASP A 58 -11.67 -9.52 -14.41
C ASP A 58 -12.11 -8.98 -13.05
N LEU A 59 -12.96 -9.70 -12.32
CA LEU A 59 -13.36 -9.32 -10.96
C LEU A 59 -12.19 -9.47 -9.98
N GLN A 60 -11.39 -10.53 -10.12
CA GLN A 60 -10.16 -10.67 -9.33
C GLN A 60 -9.17 -9.52 -9.61
N ALA A 61 -9.07 -9.07 -10.88
CA ALA A 61 -8.23 -7.94 -11.24
C ALA A 61 -8.72 -6.63 -10.60
N GLN A 62 -10.01 -6.33 -10.68
CA GLN A 62 -10.59 -5.14 -10.03
C GLN A 62 -10.40 -5.16 -8.51
N HIS A 63 -10.62 -6.31 -7.87
CA HIS A 63 -10.39 -6.48 -6.44
C HIS A 63 -8.92 -6.33 -6.06
N TYR A 64 -8.01 -6.81 -6.91
CA TYR A 64 -6.59 -6.59 -6.72
C TYR A 64 -6.20 -5.12 -6.92
N ASP A 65 -6.83 -4.38 -7.82
CA ASP A 65 -6.58 -2.94 -7.98
C ASP A 65 -7.00 -2.16 -6.72
N GLU A 66 -8.01 -2.64 -5.99
CA GLU A 66 -8.47 -2.02 -4.73
C GLU A 66 -7.59 -2.38 -3.52
N PHE A 67 -7.28 -3.67 -3.31
CA PHE A 67 -6.59 -4.14 -2.09
C PHE A 67 -5.13 -4.52 -2.30
N GLY A 68 -4.67 -4.60 -3.55
CA GLY A 68 -3.34 -5.06 -3.94
C GLY A 68 -2.21 -4.10 -3.63
N ALA A 69 -2.51 -2.87 -3.19
CA ALA A 69 -1.51 -1.88 -2.86
C ALA A 69 -1.90 -1.04 -1.64
N LEU A 70 -0.89 -0.48 -0.97
CA LEU A 70 -1.06 0.67 -0.08
C LEU A 70 -0.45 1.87 -0.79
N ALA A 71 -1.31 2.79 -1.25
CA ALA A 71 -0.87 3.99 -1.94
C ALA A 71 -0.01 4.88 -1.02
N ALA A 72 0.87 5.68 -1.62
CA ALA A 72 1.72 6.58 -0.85
C ALA A 72 0.92 7.64 -0.10
N VAL A 73 -0.12 8.20 -0.74
CA VAL A 73 -1.01 9.19 -0.13
C VAL A 73 -1.68 8.65 1.14
N ASP A 74 -2.27 7.45 1.07
CA ASP A 74 -2.90 6.80 2.23
C ASP A 74 -1.89 6.53 3.35
N PHE A 75 -0.67 6.12 2.99
CA PHE A 75 0.38 5.93 3.99
C PHE A 75 0.72 7.22 4.73
N TYR A 76 0.94 8.35 4.03
CA TYR A 76 1.29 9.60 4.70
C TYR A 76 0.11 10.19 5.47
N GLU A 77 -1.09 10.17 4.90
CA GLU A 77 -2.29 10.72 5.53
C GLU A 77 -2.69 9.90 6.75
N GLN A 78 -2.88 8.60 6.56
CA GLN A 78 -3.54 7.79 7.57
C GLN A 78 -2.58 7.06 8.49
N CYS A 79 -1.35 6.77 8.04
CA CYS A 79 -0.38 6.08 8.88
C CYS A 79 0.62 7.04 9.52
N VAL A 80 1.15 8.01 8.78
CA VAL A 80 2.17 8.94 9.29
C VAL A 80 1.55 10.07 10.11
N ILE A 81 0.66 10.87 9.53
CA ILE A 81 0.07 12.03 10.22
C ILE A 81 -0.73 11.57 11.44
N GLU A 82 -1.63 10.60 11.30
CA GLU A 82 -2.49 10.17 12.42
C GLU A 82 -1.78 9.40 13.53
N THR A 83 -0.53 8.98 13.33
CA THR A 83 0.28 8.30 14.36
C THR A 83 1.40 9.18 14.90
N GLY A 84 1.71 10.30 14.25
CA GLY A 84 2.78 11.18 14.66
C GLY A 84 2.56 11.76 16.06
N PRO A 85 3.62 11.93 16.87
CA PRO A 85 3.51 12.65 18.13
C PRO A 85 3.11 14.12 17.88
N ASP A 86 2.54 14.80 18.88
CA ASP A 86 2.20 16.23 18.80
C ASP A 86 3.38 17.13 18.42
N SER A 87 4.62 16.66 18.67
CA SER A 87 5.86 17.35 18.32
C SER A 87 6.29 17.18 16.87
N ALA A 88 5.69 16.25 16.12
CA ALA A 88 6.03 16.01 14.72
C ALA A 88 5.57 17.20 13.84
N PRO A 89 6.25 17.49 12.72
CA PRO A 89 5.90 18.58 11.82
C PRO A 89 4.71 18.24 10.92
N TRP A 90 3.57 17.84 11.51
CA TRP A 90 2.41 17.30 10.80
C TRP A 90 1.79 18.30 9.82
N GLN A 91 1.71 19.59 10.15
CA GLN A 91 1.06 20.58 9.28
C GLN A 91 1.74 20.70 7.92
N ALA A 92 3.09 20.75 7.89
CA ALA A 92 3.82 20.84 6.64
C ALA A 92 3.68 19.57 5.78
N LEU A 93 3.52 18.40 6.40
CA LEU A 93 3.22 17.16 5.68
C LEU A 93 1.78 17.15 5.17
N GLN A 94 0.83 17.61 5.97
CA GLN A 94 -0.58 17.70 5.60
C GLN A 94 -0.79 18.62 4.38
N ASP A 95 -0.15 19.79 4.37
CA ASP A 95 -0.24 20.72 3.24
C ASP A 95 0.24 20.08 1.92
N ARG A 96 1.25 19.18 1.99
CA ARG A 96 1.77 18.44 0.84
C ARG A 96 0.84 17.32 0.38
N VAL A 97 0.20 16.62 1.33
CA VAL A 97 -0.86 15.65 1.05
C VAL A 97 -2.02 16.35 0.33
N GLU A 98 -2.51 17.47 0.88
CA GLU A 98 -3.63 18.24 0.31
C GLU A 98 -3.28 18.87 -1.06
N ALA A 99 -2.00 19.15 -1.31
CA ALA A 99 -1.51 19.59 -2.62
C ALA A 99 -1.41 18.46 -3.66
N GLY A 100 -1.71 17.20 -3.29
CA GLY A 100 -1.66 16.03 -4.17
C GLY A 100 -0.23 15.56 -4.47
N GLU A 101 0.76 15.90 -3.64
CA GLU A 101 2.17 15.56 -3.91
C GLU A 101 2.39 14.04 -4.06
N PHE A 102 1.63 13.24 -3.31
CA PHE A 102 1.83 11.79 -3.21
C PHE A 102 0.92 10.97 -4.13
N ASP A 103 -0.01 11.59 -4.87
CA ASP A 103 -1.05 10.90 -5.66
C ASP A 103 -0.46 10.02 -6.76
N THR A 104 0.69 10.42 -7.32
CA THR A 104 1.36 9.69 -8.41
C THR A 104 2.60 8.94 -7.95
N TRP A 105 2.85 8.87 -6.64
CA TRP A 105 4.02 8.18 -6.13
C TRP A 105 3.82 6.67 -6.17
N GLU A 106 4.92 5.94 -6.41
CA GLU A 106 4.91 4.48 -6.27
C GLU A 106 4.38 4.06 -4.90
N PRO A 107 3.49 3.04 -4.83
CA PRO A 107 2.92 2.53 -3.59
C PRO A 107 4.00 2.18 -2.56
N VAL A 108 3.65 2.34 -1.29
CA VAL A 108 4.53 1.99 -0.16
C VAL A 108 4.59 0.48 0.05
N TRP A 109 3.55 -0.24 -0.39
CA TRP A 109 3.49 -1.69 -0.40
C TRP A 109 2.64 -2.18 -1.57
N SER A 110 2.95 -3.38 -2.07
CA SER A 110 2.12 -4.10 -3.04
C SER A 110 2.11 -5.60 -2.74
N ALA A 111 0.93 -6.21 -2.85
CA ALA A 111 0.74 -7.65 -2.77
C ALA A 111 1.31 -8.34 -4.02
N PRO A 112 1.79 -9.60 -3.92
CA PRO A 112 2.07 -10.39 -5.11
C PRO A 112 0.82 -10.54 -5.98
N LYS A 113 0.94 -10.28 -7.29
CA LYS A 113 -0.18 -10.48 -8.23
C LYS A 113 -0.62 -11.96 -8.28
N PRO A 114 -1.92 -12.25 -8.13
CA PRO A 114 -2.47 -13.58 -8.36
C PRO A 114 -2.12 -14.14 -9.75
N THR A 115 -1.80 -15.44 -9.83
CA THR A 115 -1.45 -16.12 -11.08
C THR A 115 -2.55 -16.01 -12.14
N ALA A 116 -3.83 -16.02 -11.73
CA ALA A 116 -4.97 -15.90 -12.64
C ALA A 116 -4.98 -14.56 -13.40
N ILE A 117 -4.59 -13.47 -12.75
CA ILE A 117 -4.48 -12.13 -13.34
C ILE A 117 -3.26 -12.06 -14.29
N GLN A 118 -2.17 -12.74 -13.94
CA GLN A 118 -0.97 -12.82 -14.78
C GLN A 118 -1.25 -13.55 -16.11
N GLN A 119 -2.10 -14.58 -16.10
CA GLN A 119 -2.46 -15.32 -17.32
C GLN A 119 -3.38 -14.52 -18.24
N ASN A 120 -4.33 -13.75 -17.71
CA ASN A 120 -5.21 -12.90 -18.52
C ASN A 120 -4.42 -11.76 -19.21
N SER A 121 -3.41 -11.20 -18.53
CA SER A 121 -2.53 -10.16 -19.10
C SER A 121 -1.65 -10.66 -20.26
N ALA A 122 -1.35 -11.96 -20.31
CA ALA A 122 -0.58 -12.58 -21.39
C ALA A 122 -1.45 -13.01 -22.60
N GLN A 123 -2.77 -12.84 -22.49
CA GLN A 123 -3.78 -13.22 -23.48
C GLN A 123 -4.45 -11.98 -24.10
N GLU A 124 -3.69 -10.92 -24.35
CA GLU A 124 -4.14 -9.87 -25.27
C GLU A 124 -4.45 -10.48 -26.66
N PRO A 125 -5.53 -10.06 -27.32
CA PRO A 125 -5.92 -10.64 -28.59
C PRO A 125 -4.83 -10.36 -29.63
N ARG A 126 -4.33 -11.41 -30.29
CA ARG A 126 -3.69 -11.24 -31.59
C ARG A 126 -4.70 -10.52 -32.46
N MET A 127 -4.43 -9.25 -32.76
CA MET A 127 -5.04 -8.61 -33.91
C MET A 127 -4.48 -9.32 -35.15
N ASP A 128 -5.16 -10.38 -35.55
CA ASP A 128 -4.96 -10.98 -36.87
C ASP A 128 -5.30 -9.90 -37.90
N THR A 129 -4.28 -9.50 -38.66
CA THR A 129 -4.35 -8.59 -39.80
C THR A 129 -4.42 -9.39 -41.09
#